data_AF-A0A3A4QN66-F1
#
_entry.id   AF-A0A3A4QN66-F1
#
_cell.length_a   1.000
_cell.length_b   1.000
_cell.length_c   1.000
_cell.angle_alpha   90.00
_cell.angle_beta   90.00
_cell.angle_gamma   90.00
#
_symmetry.space_group_name_H-M   'P 1'
#
loop_
_entity.id
_entity.type
_entity.pdbx_description
1 polymer ?
#
loop_
_entity_poly.entity_id
_entity_poly.type
_entity_poly.pdbx_seq_one_letter_code
_entity_poly.pdbx_strand_id
1 'polypeptide(L)'
;MPISSHLLERAYQLIKARQYENAELVLDAVVRVDPRNVEAWKTYLQIHRDVNDLYWLKERILKTKDLSDTDKKYILDYQNYLIQQWAETKVYTVTEKYENTLPSNDYDSEQGEPVTLELIDIYNYPEQKVEKIRTRKPRRRYSSMISAASGYAVILFALFLLGVRLLALQSLLGYALLGIFVFGGMFWLQNYSVQMPVTFTGAARTFSLENKHEISIVDKSQGKPEEGKQNREKTNKVKK
;
A
#
# COMPACT_ATOMS: atom_id res chain seq x y z
N MET A 1 5.69 -14.17 33.94
CA MET A 1 4.94 -14.31 32.67
C MET A 1 5.91 -14.11 31.51
N PRO A 2 5.80 -14.90 30.42
CA PRO A 2 6.69 -14.76 29.27
C PRO A 2 6.45 -13.42 28.55
N ILE A 3 7.51 -12.81 28.00
CA ILE A 3 7.42 -11.51 27.31
C ILE A 3 6.43 -11.57 26.13
N SER A 4 6.33 -12.73 25.47
CA SER A 4 5.41 -12.98 24.36
C SER A 4 3.93 -12.83 24.77
N SER A 5 3.56 -13.19 26.00
CA SER A 5 2.16 -13.08 26.45
C SER A 5 1.71 -11.64 26.64
N HIS A 6 2.58 -10.78 27.19
CA HIS A 6 2.27 -9.35 27.36
C HIS A 6 2.16 -8.63 26.01
N LEU A 7 3.03 -8.97 25.06
CA LEU A 7 2.95 -8.43 23.70
C LEU A 7 1.68 -8.90 22.97
N LEU A 8 1.26 -10.16 23.17
CA LEU A 8 0.02 -10.67 22.61
C LEU A 8 -1.21 -9.98 23.20
N GLU A 9 -1.25 -9.75 24.51
CA GLU A 9 -2.31 -8.98 25.16
C GLU A 9 -2.38 -7.55 24.61
N ARG A 10 -1.22 -6.92 24.40
CA ARG A 10 -1.15 -5.59 23.77
C ARG A 10 -1.69 -5.61 22.34
N ALA A 11 -1.38 -6.64 21.55
CA ALA A 11 -1.95 -6.80 20.22
C ALA A 11 -3.48 -6.88 20.26
N TYR A 12 -4.06 -7.65 21.20
CA TYR A 12 -5.51 -7.70 21.37
C TYR A 12 -6.13 -6.36 21.73
N GLN A 13 -5.50 -5.57 22.61
CA GLN A 13 -5.95 -4.22 22.93
C GLN A 13 -5.98 -3.33 21.67
N LEU A 14 -4.94 -3.41 20.83
CA LEU A 14 -4.85 -2.63 19.59
C LEU A 14 -5.92 -3.06 18.56
N ILE A 15 -6.18 -4.36 18.46
CA ILE A 15 -7.25 -4.90 17.60
C ILE A 15 -8.62 -4.40 18.07
N LYS A 16 -8.89 -4.42 19.39
CA LYS A 16 -10.13 -3.86 19.97
C LYS A 16 -10.27 -2.36 19.67
N ALA A 17 -9.15 -1.63 19.68
CA ALA A 17 -9.10 -0.21 19.32
C ALA A 17 -9.15 0.05 17.79
N ARG A 18 -9.30 -0.98 16.96
CA ARG A 18 -9.28 -0.92 15.48
C ARG A 18 -7.98 -0.36 14.88
N GLN A 19 -6.88 -0.40 15.64
CA GLN A 19 -5.55 0.02 15.18
C GLN A 19 -4.80 -1.16 14.56
N TYR A 20 -5.27 -1.62 13.40
CA TYR A 20 -4.76 -2.86 12.77
C TYR A 20 -3.29 -2.78 12.36
N GLU A 21 -2.82 -1.63 11.87
CA GLU A 21 -1.40 -1.43 11.49
C GLU A 21 -0.47 -1.57 12.70
N ASN A 22 -0.84 -0.98 13.83
CA ASN A 22 -0.07 -1.10 15.07
C ASN A 22 -0.14 -2.51 15.63
N ALA A 23 -1.32 -3.16 15.56
CA ALA A 23 -1.48 -4.55 15.98
C ALA A 23 -0.59 -5.48 15.15
N GLU A 24 -0.46 -5.22 13.85
CA GLU A 24 0.40 -5.96 12.94
C GLU A 24 1.86 -5.91 13.38
N LEU A 25 2.38 -4.72 13.69
CA LEU A 25 3.75 -4.53 14.16
C LEU A 25 4.03 -5.27 15.48
N VAL A 26 3.06 -5.26 16.39
CA VAL A 26 3.19 -5.97 17.67
C VAL A 26 3.14 -7.48 17.45
N LEU A 27 2.25 -8.00 16.61
CA LEU A 27 2.17 -9.43 16.28
C LEU A 27 3.42 -9.92 15.55
N ASP A 28 4.00 -9.08 14.69
CA ASP A 28 5.30 -9.35 14.06
C ASP A 28 6.41 -9.50 15.10
N ALA A 29 6.42 -8.65 16.12
CA ALA A 29 7.37 -8.76 17.23
C ALA A 29 7.12 -10.03 18.07
N VAL A 30 5.85 -10.38 18.38
CA VAL A 30 5.51 -11.60 19.12
C VAL A 30 6.05 -12.84 18.40
N VAL A 31 5.79 -12.95 17.10
CA VAL A 31 6.19 -14.10 16.28
C VAL A 31 7.71 -14.19 16.12
N ARG A 32 8.43 -13.07 16.16
CA ARG A 32 9.91 -13.07 16.14
C ARG A 32 10.50 -13.54 17.48
N VAL A 33 9.89 -13.14 18.60
CA VAL A 33 10.35 -13.51 19.94
C VAL A 33 9.98 -14.96 20.26
N ASP A 34 8.79 -15.39 19.87
CA ASP A 34 8.26 -16.72 20.13
C ASP A 34 7.56 -17.28 18.88
N PRO A 35 8.33 -17.84 17.93
CA PRO A 35 7.76 -18.37 16.69
C PRO A 35 6.80 -19.55 16.90
N ARG A 36 6.85 -20.21 18.07
CA ARG A 36 6.02 -21.37 18.42
C ARG A 36 4.63 -20.97 18.91
N ASN A 37 4.38 -19.69 19.11
CA ASN A 37 3.08 -19.21 19.57
C ASN A 37 2.03 -19.28 18.44
N VAL A 38 1.29 -20.39 18.41
CA VAL A 38 0.22 -20.65 17.44
C VAL A 38 -0.90 -19.61 17.50
N GLU A 39 -1.23 -19.13 18.71
CA GLU A 39 -2.27 -18.13 18.92
C GLU A 39 -1.90 -16.79 18.27
N ALA A 40 -0.64 -16.37 18.42
CA ALA A 40 -0.13 -15.17 17.77
C ALA A 40 -0.26 -15.25 16.24
N TRP A 41 0.10 -16.39 15.64
CA TRP A 41 -0.05 -16.60 14.18
C TRP A 41 -1.51 -16.54 13.72
N LYS A 42 -2.44 -17.12 14.50
CA LYS A 42 -3.87 -17.06 14.19
C LYS A 42 -4.41 -15.64 14.26
N THR A 43 -4.07 -14.91 15.32
CA THR A 43 -4.48 -13.51 15.46
C THR A 43 -3.86 -12.66 14.35
N TYR A 44 -2.63 -12.97 13.92
CA TYR A 44 -1.99 -12.33 12.78
C TYR A 44 -2.73 -12.61 11.47
N LEU A 45 -3.21 -13.83 11.24
CA LEU A 45 -4.05 -14.15 10.07
C LEU A 45 -5.40 -13.41 10.11
N GLN A 46 -6.05 -13.32 11.27
CA GLN A 46 -7.38 -12.72 11.43
C GLN A 46 -7.43 -11.22 11.12
N ILE A 47 -6.35 -10.47 11.38
CA ILE A 47 -6.35 -9.02 11.21
C ILE A 47 -6.21 -8.57 9.74
N HIS A 48 -5.74 -9.45 8.85
CA HIS A 48 -5.51 -9.10 7.46
C HIS A 48 -6.81 -9.01 6.66
N ARG A 49 -6.88 -8.01 5.77
CA ARG A 49 -8.06 -7.69 4.93
C ARG A 49 -7.84 -7.91 3.43
N ASP A 50 -6.66 -8.39 3.03
CA ASP A 50 -6.40 -8.87 1.67
C ASP A 50 -5.99 -10.35 1.67
N VAL A 51 -6.47 -11.09 0.67
CA VAL A 51 -6.07 -12.46 0.37
C VAL A 51 -4.58 -12.51 -0.01
N ASN A 52 -4.07 -11.45 -0.65
CA ASN A 52 -2.64 -11.35 -0.97
C ASN A 52 -1.76 -11.37 0.28
N ASP A 53 -2.19 -10.68 1.34
CA ASP A 53 -1.43 -10.63 2.59
C ASP A 53 -1.46 -11.98 3.31
N LEU A 54 -2.60 -12.69 3.26
CA LEU A 54 -2.69 -14.07 3.72
C LEU A 54 -1.67 -14.95 2.98
N TYR A 55 -1.62 -14.90 1.64
CA TYR A 55 -0.63 -15.67 0.87
C TYR A 55 0.81 -15.33 1.23
N TRP A 56 1.11 -14.05 1.48
CA TRP A 56 2.43 -13.66 1.97
C TRP A 56 2.74 -14.29 3.34
N LEU A 57 1.77 -14.28 4.27
CA LEU A 57 1.92 -14.89 5.59
C LEU A 57 2.13 -16.41 5.49
N LYS A 58 1.48 -17.08 4.54
CA LYS A 58 1.69 -18.52 4.25
C LYS A 58 3.16 -18.83 3.98
N GLU A 59 3.78 -18.07 3.07
CA GLU A 59 5.19 -18.28 2.76
C GLU A 59 6.08 -18.08 3.98
N ARG A 60 5.72 -17.13 4.84
CA ARG A 60 6.46 -16.84 6.06
C ARG A 60 6.33 -17.96 7.09
N ILE A 61 5.13 -18.52 7.29
CA ILE A 61 4.89 -19.68 8.17
C ILE A 61 5.73 -20.88 7.70
N LEU A 62 5.72 -21.16 6.39
CA LEU A 62 6.49 -22.26 5.81
C LEU A 62 8.01 -22.10 5.98
N LYS A 63 8.53 -20.87 5.93
CA LYS A 63 9.96 -20.56 6.13
C LYS A 63 10.40 -20.62 7.59
N THR A 64 9.46 -20.63 8.54
CA THR A 64 9.77 -20.62 9.98
C THR A 64 10.24 -22.00 10.42
N LYS A 65 11.51 -22.13 10.79
CA LYS A 65 12.13 -23.42 11.16
C LYS A 65 11.71 -23.92 12.53
N ASP A 66 11.47 -23.01 13.48
CA ASP A 66 11.23 -23.33 14.89
C ASP A 66 9.82 -23.81 15.21
N LEU A 67 8.93 -23.75 14.21
CA LEU A 67 7.52 -24.13 14.31
C LEU A 67 7.37 -25.60 13.92
N SER A 68 6.65 -26.38 14.74
CA SER A 68 6.43 -27.80 14.48
C SER A 68 5.59 -28.02 13.21
N ASP A 69 5.76 -29.14 12.53
CA ASP A 69 5.01 -29.42 11.30
C ASP A 69 3.51 -29.60 11.57
N THR A 70 3.15 -30.07 12.76
CA THR A 70 1.76 -30.13 13.24
C THR A 70 1.16 -28.73 13.40
N ASP A 71 1.89 -27.80 14.01
CA ASP A 71 1.42 -26.42 14.20
C ASP A 71 1.35 -25.67 12.87
N LYS A 72 2.33 -25.88 11.98
CA LYS A 72 2.30 -25.34 10.61
C LYS A 72 1.05 -25.79 9.89
N LYS A 73 0.76 -27.10 9.88
CA LYS A 73 -0.43 -27.65 9.24
C LYS A 73 -1.69 -27.00 9.82
N TYR A 74 -1.79 -26.91 11.14
CA TYR A 74 -2.93 -26.33 11.83
C TYR A 74 -3.16 -24.84 11.48
N ILE A 75 -2.08 -24.04 11.42
CA ILE A 75 -2.16 -22.62 11.05
C ILE A 75 -2.55 -22.47 9.57
N LEU A 76 -2.04 -23.33 8.69
CA LEU A 76 -2.36 -23.32 7.26
C LEU A 76 -3.80 -23.76 6.98
N ASP A 77 -4.32 -24.74 7.71
CA ASP A 77 -5.72 -25.15 7.63
C ASP A 77 -6.64 -23.98 8.05
N TYR A 78 -6.26 -23.27 9.12
CA TYR A 78 -6.97 -22.07 9.55
C TYR A 78 -6.93 -20.94 8.51
N GLN A 79 -5.79 -20.75 7.84
CA GLN A 79 -5.68 -19.80 6.74
C GLN A 79 -6.63 -20.15 5.59
N ASN A 80 -6.68 -21.42 5.17
CA ASN A 80 -7.54 -21.85 4.07
C ASN A 80 -9.02 -21.61 4.42
N TYR A 81 -9.40 -21.86 5.67
CA TYR A 81 -10.74 -21.53 6.18
C TYR A 81 -11.07 -20.03 6.03
N LEU A 82 -10.14 -19.13 6.39
CA LEU A 82 -10.36 -17.68 6.22
C LEU A 82 -10.51 -17.28 4.74
N ILE A 83 -9.71 -17.86 3.85
CA ILE A 83 -9.81 -17.61 2.41
C ILE A 83 -11.17 -18.07 1.87
N GLN A 84 -11.66 -19.23 2.32
CA GLN A 84 -12.97 -19.74 1.91
C GLN A 84 -14.12 -18.84 2.40
N GLN A 85 -14.10 -18.43 3.67
CA GLN A 85 -15.09 -17.51 4.22
C GLN A 85 -15.19 -16.19 3.42
N TRP A 86 -14.06 -15.71 2.92
CA TRP A 86 -14.03 -14.51 2.09
C TRP A 86 -14.53 -14.72 0.68
N ALA A 87 -14.30 -15.89 0.11
CA ALA A 87 -14.88 -16.25 -1.17
C ALA A 87 -16.41 -16.28 -1.08
N GLU A 88 -16.94 -16.91 -0.02
CA GLU A 88 -18.39 -16.96 0.26
C GLU A 88 -18.97 -15.55 0.44
N THR A 89 -18.33 -14.71 1.27
CA THR A 89 -18.80 -13.32 1.52
C THR A 89 -18.91 -12.50 0.23
N LYS A 90 -17.96 -12.66 -0.70
CA LYS A 90 -18.01 -11.95 -1.99
C LYS A 90 -19.19 -12.36 -2.84
N VAL A 91 -19.57 -13.64 -2.83
CA VAL A 91 -20.71 -14.15 -3.62
C VAL A 91 -22.01 -13.49 -3.13
N TYR A 92 -22.23 -13.41 -1.80
CA TYR A 92 -23.45 -12.80 -1.23
C TYR A 92 -23.58 -11.30 -1.51
N THR A 93 -22.49 -10.54 -1.41
CA THR A 93 -22.52 -9.09 -1.71
C THR A 93 -22.81 -8.79 -3.18
N VAL A 94 -22.53 -9.72 -4.07
CA VAL A 94 -22.81 -9.59 -5.50
C VAL A 94 -24.29 -9.90 -5.75
N THR A 95 -24.87 -10.94 -5.15
CA THR A 95 -26.29 -11.30 -5.31
C THR A 95 -27.26 -10.27 -4.74
N GLU A 96 -27.02 -9.71 -3.54
CA GLU A 96 -27.91 -8.68 -2.95
C GLU A 96 -28.00 -7.39 -3.78
N LYS A 97 -26.95 -7.08 -4.55
CA LYS A 97 -26.91 -5.88 -5.38
C LYS A 97 -27.77 -6.00 -6.64
N TYR A 98 -28.07 -7.23 -7.09
CA TYR A 98 -28.92 -7.46 -8.26
C TYR A 98 -30.41 -7.57 -7.88
N GLU A 99 -30.72 -8.00 -6.65
CA GLU A 99 -32.10 -8.17 -6.19
C GLU A 99 -32.80 -6.84 -5.89
N ASN A 100 -32.06 -5.79 -5.51
CA ASN A 100 -32.60 -4.45 -5.21
C ASN A 100 -32.79 -3.53 -6.44
N THR A 101 -32.63 -4.04 -7.67
CA THR A 101 -32.85 -3.28 -8.91
C THR A 101 -34.03 -3.78 -9.75
N LEU A 102 -34.84 -4.71 -9.26
CA LEU A 102 -36.12 -4.99 -9.90
C LEU A 102 -37.07 -3.79 -9.66
N PRO A 103 -37.60 -3.15 -10.71
CA PRO A 103 -38.66 -2.17 -10.55
C PRO A 103 -39.87 -2.88 -9.93
N SER A 104 -40.30 -2.36 -8.78
CA SER A 104 -41.61 -2.65 -8.18
C SER A 104 -42.67 -2.22 -9.19
N ASN A 105 -43.05 -3.13 -10.09
CA ASN A 105 -44.21 -2.96 -10.93
C ASN A 105 -45.43 -3.26 -10.07
N ASP A 106 -46.06 -2.19 -9.57
CA ASP A 106 -47.41 -2.21 -9.02
C ASP A 106 -48.37 -2.68 -10.12
N TYR A 107 -48.68 -3.98 -10.13
CA TYR A 107 -49.85 -4.50 -10.81
C TYR A 107 -50.73 -5.23 -9.79
N ASP A 108 -51.77 -4.52 -9.36
CA ASP A 108 -53.02 -5.13 -8.91
C ASP A 108 -53.51 -6.07 -10.02
N SER A 109 -53.62 -7.38 -9.76
CA SER A 109 -54.63 -8.27 -10.38
C SER A 109 -54.61 -9.69 -9.82
N GLU A 110 -55.81 -10.26 -9.81
CA GLU A 110 -56.29 -11.49 -9.20
C GLU A 110 -55.74 -12.81 -9.80
N GLN A 111 -55.77 -13.85 -8.95
CA GLN A 111 -55.86 -15.30 -9.19
C GLN A 111 -55.59 -15.85 -10.61
N GLY A 112 -54.53 -16.67 -10.76
CA GLY A 112 -54.32 -17.53 -11.93
C GLY A 112 -53.11 -18.48 -11.77
N GLU A 113 -53.25 -19.71 -12.27
CA GLU A 113 -52.46 -20.95 -12.06
C GLU A 113 -50.92 -20.93 -12.30
N PRO A 114 -50.18 -21.91 -11.72
CA PRO A 114 -48.73 -22.01 -11.87
C PRO A 114 -48.31 -22.63 -13.21
N VAL A 115 -47.59 -21.86 -14.04
CA VAL A 115 -46.89 -22.35 -15.23
C VAL A 115 -45.39 -22.43 -14.93
N THR A 116 -44.83 -23.64 -15.04
CA THR A 116 -43.39 -23.90 -14.96
C THR A 116 -42.70 -23.47 -16.24
N LEU A 117 -41.82 -22.46 -16.16
CA LEU A 117 -40.95 -22.03 -17.26
C LEU A 117 -39.55 -22.63 -17.08
N GLU A 118 -39.16 -23.48 -18.03
CA GLU A 118 -37.78 -23.94 -18.20
C GLU A 118 -36.87 -22.75 -18.54
N LEU A 119 -35.83 -22.52 -17.73
CA LEU A 119 -34.80 -21.53 -18.01
C LEU A 119 -33.92 -22.03 -19.16
N ILE A 120 -34.13 -21.45 -20.34
CA ILE A 120 -33.21 -21.58 -21.47
C ILE A 120 -32.04 -20.61 -21.21
N ASP A 121 -30.86 -21.17 -20.95
CA ASP A 121 -29.59 -20.47 -20.86
C ASP A 121 -29.24 -19.80 -22.20
N ILE A 122 -29.55 -18.51 -22.33
CA ILE A 122 -29.12 -17.67 -23.44
C ILE A 122 -28.36 -16.49 -22.83
N TYR A 123 -27.08 -16.64 -22.51
CA TYR A 123 -26.09 -15.56 -22.66
C TYR A 123 -24.67 -16.14 -22.63
N ASN A 124 -24.20 -16.54 -23.82
CA ASN A 124 -22.80 -16.82 -24.10
C ASN A 124 -22.09 -15.46 -24.28
N TYR A 125 -21.64 -14.83 -23.19
CA TYR A 125 -20.80 -13.64 -23.27
C TYR A 125 -19.35 -14.07 -23.59
N PRO A 126 -18.67 -13.41 -24.55
CA PRO A 126 -17.30 -13.75 -24.89
C PRO A 126 -16.40 -13.49 -23.68
N GLU A 127 -15.68 -14.52 -23.26
CA GLU A 127 -14.66 -14.45 -22.22
C GLU A 127 -13.74 -13.25 -22.48
N GLN A 128 -13.86 -12.22 -21.64
CA GLN A 128 -12.93 -11.12 -21.65
C GLN A 128 -11.59 -11.68 -21.15
N LYS A 129 -10.68 -11.98 -22.09
CA LYS A 129 -9.30 -12.37 -21.79
C LYS A 129 -8.62 -11.21 -21.07
N VAL A 130 -8.77 -11.16 -19.76
CA VAL A 130 -7.96 -10.32 -18.89
C VAL A 130 -6.57 -10.93 -18.89
N GLU A 131 -5.73 -10.48 -19.82
CA GLU A 131 -4.29 -10.74 -19.76
C GLU A 131 -3.79 -10.26 -18.40
N LYS A 132 -3.51 -11.22 -17.51
CA LYS A 132 -2.81 -10.98 -16.25
C LYS A 132 -1.41 -10.48 -16.60
N ILE A 133 -1.27 -9.19 -16.81
CA ILE A 133 0.02 -8.51 -16.81
C ILE A 133 0.57 -8.68 -15.39
N ARG A 134 1.41 -9.71 -15.21
CA ARG A 134 2.19 -9.96 -13.99
C ARG A 134 3.17 -8.80 -13.85
N THR A 135 2.72 -7.69 -13.29
CA THR A 135 3.61 -6.64 -12.84
C THR A 135 4.37 -7.19 -11.63
N ARG A 136 5.58 -7.69 -11.88
CA ARG A 136 6.51 -8.03 -10.81
C ARG A 136 6.70 -6.79 -9.95
N LYS A 137 6.26 -6.83 -8.68
CA LYS A 137 6.53 -5.76 -7.73
C LYS A 137 8.05 -5.50 -7.74
N PRO A 138 8.50 -4.28 -8.05
CA PRO A 138 9.93 -3.98 -8.06
C PRO A 138 10.47 -4.24 -6.66
N ARG A 139 11.50 -5.10 -6.54
CA ARG A 139 12.29 -5.25 -5.32
C ARG A 139 12.82 -3.86 -4.96
N ARG A 140 12.21 -3.22 -3.96
CA ARG A 140 12.73 -1.98 -3.36
C ARG A 140 14.06 -2.32 -2.71
N ARG A 141 15.14 -2.18 -3.47
CA ARG A 141 16.47 -1.98 -2.90
C ARG A 141 16.39 -0.61 -2.24
N TYR A 142 16.27 -0.56 -0.92
CA TYR A 142 16.57 0.64 -0.16
C TYR A 142 18.08 0.86 -0.30
N SER A 143 18.51 1.49 -1.39
CA SER A 143 19.75 2.24 -1.35
C SER A 143 19.51 3.36 -0.35
N SER A 144 20.42 3.54 0.60
CA SER A 144 20.47 4.74 1.43
C SER A 144 20.85 5.91 0.52
N MET A 145 19.93 6.35 -0.34
CA MET A 145 19.95 7.72 -0.81
C MET A 145 19.65 8.54 0.43
N ILE A 146 20.72 8.90 1.13
CA ILE A 146 20.74 10.01 2.06
C ILE A 146 20.17 11.16 1.25
N SER A 147 18.88 11.43 1.48
CA SER A 147 18.16 12.50 0.79
C SER A 147 19.02 13.74 0.93
N ALA A 148 19.32 14.43 -0.18
CA ALA A 148 20.14 15.64 -0.15
C ALA A 148 19.64 16.65 0.92
N ALA A 149 18.35 16.58 1.27
CA ALA A 149 17.74 17.35 2.35
C ALA A 149 18.34 17.09 3.75
N SER A 150 18.73 15.85 4.09
CA SER A 150 19.34 15.56 5.40
C SER A 150 20.78 16.08 5.50
N GLY A 151 21.49 16.19 4.36
CA GLY A 151 22.82 16.79 4.32
C GLY A 151 22.80 18.27 4.72
N TYR A 152 21.84 19.04 4.20
CA TYR A 152 21.72 20.48 4.54
C TYR A 152 21.40 20.72 6.01
N ALA A 153 20.59 19.86 6.64
CA ALA A 153 20.27 19.97 8.06
C ALA A 153 21.53 19.81 8.95
N VAL A 154 22.39 18.84 8.62
CA VAL A 154 23.65 18.62 9.35
C VAL A 154 24.60 19.82 9.20
N ILE A 155 24.69 20.39 8.00
CA ILE A 155 25.54 21.56 7.74
C ILE A 155 25.03 22.80 8.49
N LEU A 156 23.71 23.06 8.45
CA LEU A 156 23.10 24.17 9.21
C LEU A 156 23.33 24.02 10.71
N PHE A 157 23.20 22.80 11.24
CA PHE A 157 23.45 22.52 12.66
C PHE A 157 24.92 22.75 13.05
N ALA A 158 25.87 22.36 12.20
CA ALA A 158 27.29 22.62 12.44
C ALA A 158 27.61 24.12 12.43
N LEU A 159 27.03 24.89 11.50
CA LEU A 159 27.17 26.36 11.44
C LEU A 159 26.59 27.04 12.69
N PHE A 160 25.46 26.55 13.20
CA PHE A 160 24.86 27.04 14.44
C PHE A 160 25.80 26.86 15.63
N LEU A 161 26.34 25.64 15.83
CA LEU A 161 27.27 25.37 16.93
C LEU A 161 28.55 26.23 16.83
N LEU A 162 29.07 26.41 15.62
CA LEU A 162 30.21 27.29 15.38
C LEU A 162 29.88 28.76 15.71
N GLY A 163 28.71 29.23 15.31
CA GLY A 163 28.22 30.58 15.59
C GLY A 163 28.09 30.84 17.09
N VAL A 164 27.47 29.91 17.84
CA VAL A 164 27.35 30.00 19.31
C VAL A 164 28.72 30.06 19.98
N ARG A 165 29.67 29.23 19.53
CA ARG A 165 31.04 29.23 20.08
C ARG A 165 31.77 30.55 19.84
N LEU A 166 31.61 31.15 18.66
CA LEU A 166 32.23 32.45 18.33
C LEU A 166 31.54 33.62 19.05
N LEU A 167 30.24 33.52 19.30
CA LEU A 167 29.49 34.51 20.06
C LEU A 167 29.92 34.54 21.54
N ALA A 168 30.25 33.39 22.12
CA ALA A 168 30.84 33.30 23.47
C ALA A 168 32.20 34.02 23.57
N LEU A 169 32.94 34.13 22.46
CA LEU A 169 34.19 34.88 22.36
C LEU A 169 33.99 36.36 22.00
N GLN A 170 32.74 36.85 21.99
CA GLN A 170 32.37 38.22 21.63
C GLN A 170 32.85 38.65 20.22
N SER A 171 33.02 37.69 19.31
CA SER A 171 33.41 37.99 17.93
C SER A 171 32.20 38.48 17.12
N LEU A 172 32.37 39.57 16.37
CA LEU A 172 31.39 40.05 15.39
C LEU A 172 31.01 38.96 14.36
N LEU A 173 31.95 38.05 14.06
CA LEU A 173 31.73 36.93 13.14
C LEU A 173 30.65 35.95 13.66
N GLY A 174 30.53 35.80 14.98
CA GLY A 174 29.51 34.94 15.59
C GLY A 174 28.09 35.40 15.28
N TYR A 175 27.85 36.72 15.35
CA TYR A 175 26.55 37.31 15.00
C TYR A 175 26.21 37.12 13.51
N ALA A 176 27.20 37.29 12.62
CA ALA A 176 27.00 37.08 11.19
C ALA A 176 26.61 35.62 10.87
N LEU A 177 27.27 34.64 11.48
CA LEU A 177 26.94 33.22 11.31
C LEU A 177 25.55 32.86 11.85
N LEU A 178 25.15 33.45 12.97
CA LEU A 178 23.82 33.26 13.54
C LEU A 178 22.74 33.84 12.61
N GLY A 179 23.00 34.98 11.98
CA GLY A 179 22.13 35.55 10.96
C GLY A 179 21.97 34.63 9.73
N ILE A 180 23.07 34.06 9.23
CA ILE A 180 23.04 33.08 8.13
C ILE A 180 22.22 31.84 8.53
N PHE A 181 22.37 31.35 9.76
CA PHE A 181 21.62 30.19 10.24
C PHE A 181 20.10 30.49 10.30
N VAL A 182 19.69 31.63 10.86
CA VAL A 182 18.27 32.00 10.97
C VAL A 182 17.65 32.19 9.57
N PHE A 183 18.35 32.91 8.69
CA PHE A 183 17.86 33.15 7.32
C PHE A 183 17.83 31.87 6.49
N GLY A 184 18.88 31.04 6.59
CA GLY A 184 18.97 29.73 5.95
C GLY A 184 17.90 28.77 6.46
N GLY A 185 17.61 28.78 7.76
CA GLY A 185 16.53 28.00 8.38
C GLY A 185 15.14 28.42 7.90
N MET A 186 14.87 29.73 7.81
CA MET A 186 13.61 30.23 7.24
C MET A 186 13.47 29.89 5.74
N PHE A 187 14.52 30.10 4.94
CA PHE A 187 14.51 29.74 3.52
C PHE A 187 14.33 28.23 3.32
N TRP A 188 14.97 27.42 4.17
CA TRP A 188 14.76 25.98 4.19
C TRP A 188 13.32 25.63 4.55
N LEU A 189 12.75 26.18 5.63
CA LEU A 189 11.35 25.96 6.03
C LEU A 189 10.34 26.36 4.95
N GLN A 190 10.56 27.48 4.26
CA GLN A 190 9.71 27.93 3.15
C GLN A 190 9.73 26.93 1.99
N ASN A 191 10.91 26.39 1.64
CA ASN A 191 11.04 25.36 0.61
C ASN A 191 10.68 23.95 1.12
N TYR A 192 10.69 23.75 2.43
CA TYR A 192 10.27 22.52 3.09
C TYR A 192 8.74 22.43 3.21
N SER A 193 7.99 23.37 2.61
CA SER A 193 6.54 23.23 2.43
C SER A 193 6.24 22.04 1.49
N VAL A 194 6.30 20.85 2.07
CA VAL A 194 5.35 19.76 1.90
C VAL A 194 5.00 19.51 0.43
N GLN A 195 6.00 19.10 -0.35
CA GLN A 195 5.80 17.98 -1.27
C GLN A 195 5.74 16.68 -0.44
N MET A 196 4.81 16.59 0.52
CA MET A 196 4.29 15.27 0.86
C MET A 196 3.37 14.98 -0.32
N PRO A 197 3.73 14.09 -1.25
CA PRO A 197 2.72 13.64 -2.19
C PRO A 197 1.63 13.02 -1.31
N VAL A 198 0.46 13.65 -1.25
CA VAL A 198 -0.73 13.05 -0.66
C VAL A 198 -1.13 11.94 -1.61
N THR A 199 -0.40 10.83 -1.56
CA THR A 199 -0.76 9.63 -2.28
C THR A 199 -1.92 9.03 -1.52
N PHE A 200 -3.15 9.37 -1.94
CA PHE A 200 -4.29 8.52 -1.64
C PHE A 200 -4.05 7.19 -2.38
N THR A 201 -3.49 6.21 -1.68
CA THR A 201 -3.35 4.85 -2.21
C THR A 201 -4.71 4.15 -2.17
N GLY A 202 -5.60 4.53 -3.09
CA GLY A 202 -6.74 3.72 -3.50
C GLY A 202 -6.30 2.74 -4.59
N ALA A 203 -6.68 1.48 -4.47
CA ALA A 203 -6.10 0.32 -5.18
C ALA A 203 -6.22 0.26 -6.72
N ALA A 204 -6.49 1.36 -7.44
CA ALA A 204 -6.57 1.33 -8.90
C ALA A 204 -6.11 2.60 -9.64
N ARG A 205 -5.93 3.76 -8.97
CA ARG A 205 -5.61 5.02 -9.66
C ARG A 205 -4.65 5.86 -8.84
N THR A 206 -3.53 6.26 -9.43
CA THR A 206 -2.60 7.22 -8.84
C THR A 206 -2.97 8.61 -9.33
N PHE A 207 -3.49 9.45 -8.44
CA PHE A 207 -3.72 10.87 -8.72
C PHE A 207 -2.46 11.64 -8.29
N SER A 208 -1.75 12.23 -9.25
CA SER A 208 -0.71 13.21 -8.98
C SER A 208 -1.27 14.59 -9.29
N LEU A 209 -1.46 15.41 -8.26
CA LEU A 209 -1.82 16.81 -8.44
C LEU A 209 -0.52 17.58 -8.67
N GLU A 210 -0.18 17.83 -9.93
CA GLU A 210 0.94 18.71 -10.26
C GLU A 210 0.41 20.15 -10.39
N ASN A 211 1.02 21.05 -9.64
CA ASN A 211 0.47 22.38 -9.36
C ASN A 211 0.75 23.34 -10.53
N LYS A 212 0.08 23.12 -11.67
CA LYS A 212 -0.13 24.04 -12.80
C LYS A 212 -1.32 23.52 -13.62
N HIS A 213 -2.53 23.90 -13.21
CA HIS A 213 -3.83 23.83 -13.91
C HIS A 213 -4.09 22.77 -15.00
N GLU A 214 -3.54 21.57 -14.90
CA GLU A 214 -3.89 20.46 -15.77
C GLU A 214 -3.93 19.17 -14.95
N ILE A 215 -5.14 18.67 -14.73
CA ILE A 215 -5.34 17.36 -14.11
C ILE A 215 -5.03 16.32 -15.20
N SER A 216 -3.77 15.88 -15.28
CA SER A 216 -3.40 14.79 -16.18
C SER A 216 -3.83 13.45 -15.57
N ILE A 217 -4.95 12.93 -16.05
CA ILE A 217 -5.40 11.57 -15.72
C ILE A 217 -4.59 10.62 -16.60
N VAL A 218 -3.45 10.14 -16.10
CA VAL A 218 -2.66 9.13 -16.79
C VAL A 218 -3.24 7.75 -16.47
N ASP A 219 -4.09 7.25 -17.36
CA ASP A 219 -4.60 5.90 -17.31
C ASP A 219 -3.50 4.92 -17.75
N LYS A 220 -3.01 4.08 -16.83
CA LYS A 220 -1.89 3.14 -17.07
C LYS A 220 -2.24 2.00 -18.04
N SER A 221 -3.48 1.98 -18.55
CA SER A 221 -3.97 1.04 -19.54
C SER A 221 -3.64 1.44 -20.99
N GLN A 222 -3.26 2.70 -21.25
CA GLN A 222 -2.81 3.11 -22.58
C GLN A 222 -1.33 2.75 -22.75
N GLY A 223 -1.09 1.78 -23.63
CA GLY A 223 0.24 1.29 -23.99
C GLY A 223 1.18 2.41 -24.41
N LYS A 224 2.49 2.14 -24.24
CA LYS A 224 3.59 2.98 -24.72
C LYS A 224 3.24 3.63 -26.05
N PRO A 225 3.32 4.97 -26.18
CA PRO A 225 3.31 5.58 -27.50
C PRO A 225 4.48 4.99 -28.28
N GLU A 226 4.19 4.41 -29.43
CA GLU A 226 5.21 3.96 -30.35
C GLU A 226 6.11 5.15 -30.69
N GLU A 227 7.40 5.04 -30.35
CA GLU A 227 8.43 5.92 -30.88
C GLU A 227 8.46 5.72 -32.40
N GLY A 228 7.74 6.59 -33.10
CA GLY A 228 7.79 6.72 -34.55
C GLY A 228 9.24 6.92 -34.98
N LYS A 229 9.81 5.90 -35.63
CA LYS A 229 11.11 5.95 -36.30
C LYS A 229 11.08 7.08 -37.32
N GLN A 230 11.65 8.23 -36.97
CA GLN A 230 11.99 9.26 -37.94
C GLN A 230 13.06 8.70 -38.89
N ASN A 231 12.63 8.39 -40.10
CA ASN A 231 13.48 8.15 -41.25
C ASN A 231 14.43 9.34 -41.44
N ARG A 232 15.72 9.15 -41.14
CA ARG A 232 16.78 10.05 -41.59
C ARG A 232 17.11 9.74 -43.04
N GLU A 233 16.43 10.47 -43.92
CA GLU A 233 16.77 10.60 -45.33
C GLU A 233 18.14 11.29 -45.44
N LYS A 234 19.15 10.54 -45.90
CA LYS A 234 20.51 11.03 -46.14
C LYS A 234 20.51 11.88 -47.41
N THR A 235 20.59 13.19 -47.27
CA THR A 235 20.95 14.08 -48.37
C THR A 235 22.45 14.04 -48.62
N ASN A 236 22.84 13.44 -49.75
CA ASN A 236 24.17 13.53 -50.33
C ASN A 236 24.47 14.99 -50.70
N LYS A 237 25.49 15.60 -50.08
CA LYS A 237 26.15 16.79 -50.63
C LYS A 237 27.40 16.36 -51.40
N VAL A 238 27.25 16.38 -52.73
CA VAL A 238 28.33 16.40 -53.71
C VAL A 238 29.15 17.68 -53.49
N LYS A 239 30.46 17.53 -53.22
CA LYS A 239 31.43 18.62 -53.35
C LYS A 239 32.03 18.56 -54.75
N LYS A 240 31.88 19.65 -55.49
CA LYS A 240 32.87 20.11 -56.48
C LYS A 240 33.81 21.08 -55.78
#